data_AF-A0A953JKP4-F1
#
_entry.id   AF-A0A953JKP4-F1
#
_cell.length_a   1.000
_cell.length_b   1.000
_cell.length_c   1.000
_cell.angle_alpha   90.00
_cell.angle_beta   90.00
_cell.angle_gamma   90.00
#
_symmetry.space_group_name_H-M   'P 1'
#
loop_
_entity.id
_entity.type
_entity.pdbx_description
1 polymer ?
#
loop_
_entity_poly.entity_id
_entity_poly.type
_entity_poly.pdbx_seq_one_letter_code
_entity_poly.pdbx_strand_id
1 'polypeptide(L)'
;MAEDLRSRFTEEMKAAMKAGDAARTSTIRMIIAKLKEVDIAARPSGVEKVPDEQIAAMLRGMVKSRRESAELYRQGGRQDLVDKEEAEIRVIESFLPQQMDEAAMQ
;
A
#
# COMPACT_ATOMS: atom_id res chain seq x y z
N MET A 1 19.27 -12.83 -2.10
CA MET A 1 19.18 -11.41 -2.48
C MET A 1 17.98 -10.85 -1.76
N ALA A 2 18.15 -9.88 -0.87
CA ALA A 2 17.00 -9.20 -0.28
C ALA A 2 16.29 -8.45 -1.43
N GLU A 3 15.03 -8.78 -1.66
CA GLU A 3 14.28 -8.28 -2.82
C GLU A 3 13.79 -6.86 -2.51
N ASP A 4 14.27 -5.86 -3.28
CA ASP A 4 13.85 -4.45 -3.21
C ASP A 4 12.33 -4.32 -3.39
N LEU A 5 11.69 -3.40 -2.66
CA LEU A 5 10.22 -3.26 -2.65
C LEU A 5 9.62 -3.05 -4.04
N ARG A 6 10.35 -2.38 -4.94
CA ARG A 6 9.87 -2.09 -6.31
C ARG A 6 9.76 -3.36 -7.14
N SER A 7 10.75 -4.25 -6.99
CA SER A 7 10.73 -5.58 -7.59
C SER A 7 9.56 -6.40 -7.03
N ARG A 8 9.41 -6.41 -5.69
CA ARG A 8 8.30 -7.11 -5.01
C ARG A 8 6.92 -6.67 -5.51
N PHE A 9 6.67 -5.36 -5.68
CA PHE A 9 5.39 -4.88 -6.22
C PHE A 9 5.12 -5.43 -7.63
N THR A 10 6.15 -5.45 -8.47
CA THR A 10 6.02 -5.88 -9.86
C THR A 10 5.73 -7.38 -9.96
N GLU A 11 6.42 -8.20 -9.17
CA GLU A 11 6.22 -9.65 -9.14
C GLU A 11 4.88 -10.04 -8.50
N GLU A 12 4.52 -9.43 -7.37
CA GLU A 12 3.22 -9.66 -6.73
C GLU A 12 2.05 -9.22 -7.61
N MET A 13 2.19 -8.14 -8.40
CA MET A 13 1.18 -7.75 -9.37
C MET A 13 1.00 -8.83 -10.44
N LYS A 14 2.09 -9.37 -11.00
CA LYS A 14 2.04 -10.44 -12.00
C LYS A 14 1.41 -11.71 -11.41
N ALA A 15 1.78 -12.06 -10.19
CA ALA A 15 1.22 -13.20 -9.47
C ALA A 15 -0.29 -13.04 -9.26
N ALA A 16 -0.74 -11.87 -8.79
CA ALA A 16 -2.16 -11.55 -8.62
C ALA A 16 -2.94 -11.62 -9.94
N MET A 17 -2.36 -11.10 -11.03
CA MET A 17 -2.95 -11.19 -12.37
C MET A 17 -3.10 -12.64 -12.84
N LYS A 18 -2.07 -13.48 -12.62
CA LYS A 18 -2.11 -14.91 -12.97
C LYS A 18 -3.13 -15.68 -12.13
N ALA A 19 -3.33 -15.28 -10.88
CA ALA A 19 -4.31 -15.87 -9.97
C ALA A 19 -5.75 -15.39 -10.21
N GLY A 20 -5.96 -14.38 -11.08
CA GLY A 20 -7.28 -13.77 -11.28
C GLY A 20 -7.75 -12.90 -10.11
N ASP A 21 -6.84 -12.52 -9.21
CA ASP A 21 -7.15 -11.66 -8.06
C ASP A 21 -7.21 -10.19 -8.49
N ALA A 22 -8.38 -9.78 -8.97
CA ALA A 22 -8.62 -8.44 -9.47
C ALA A 22 -8.46 -7.37 -8.38
N ALA A 23 -8.88 -7.67 -7.15
CA ALA A 23 -8.80 -6.74 -6.03
C ALA A 23 -7.34 -6.44 -5.67
N ARG A 24 -6.53 -7.48 -5.43
CA ARG A 24 -5.10 -7.35 -5.14
C ARG A 24 -4.35 -6.69 -6.31
N THR A 25 -4.68 -7.07 -7.55
CA THR A 25 -4.10 -6.44 -8.74
C THR A 25 -4.36 -4.93 -8.77
N SER A 26 -5.59 -4.50 -8.50
CA SER A 26 -5.96 -3.09 -8.45
C SER A 26 -5.16 -2.35 -7.36
N THR A 27 -5.12 -2.89 -6.15
CA THR A 27 -4.41 -2.25 -5.02
C THR A 27 -2.90 -2.13 -5.30
N ILE A 28 -2.26 -3.16 -5.87
CA ILE A 28 -0.84 -3.09 -6.22
C ILE A 28 -0.58 -2.06 -7.31
N ARG A 29 -1.47 -1.93 -8.30
CA ARG A 29 -1.36 -0.86 -9.31
C ARG A 29 -1.47 0.54 -8.69
N MET A 30 -2.32 0.72 -7.69
CA MET A 30 -2.40 1.98 -6.94
C MET A 30 -1.11 2.27 -6.18
N ILE A 31 -0.49 1.26 -5.55
CA ILE A 31 0.81 1.39 -4.89
C ILE A 31 1.88 1.85 -5.89
N ILE A 32 1.97 1.19 -7.06
CA ILE A 32 2.94 1.54 -8.11
C ILE A 32 2.69 2.95 -8.65
N ALA A 33 1.43 3.35 -8.84
CA ALA A 33 1.09 4.71 -9.25
C ALA A 33 1.55 5.73 -8.21
N LYS A 34 1.26 5.48 -6.92
CA LYS A 34 1.70 6.38 -5.84
C LYS A 34 3.21 6.48 -5.74
N LEU A 35 3.92 5.37 -5.92
CA LEU A 35 5.38 5.35 -5.95
C LEU A 35 5.94 6.25 -7.07
N LYS A 36 5.34 6.20 -8.27
CA LYS A 36 5.74 7.08 -9.37
C LYS A 36 5.51 8.55 -9.04
N GLU A 37 4.40 8.90 -8.39
CA GLU A 37 4.17 10.27 -7.91
C GLU A 37 5.25 10.72 -6.93
N VAL A 38 5.60 9.86 -5.97
CA VAL A 38 6.64 10.14 -4.97
C VAL A 38 8.01 10.32 -5.63
N ASP A 39 8.38 9.45 -6.58
CA ASP A 39 9.61 9.61 -7.35
C ASP A 39 9.61 10.93 -8.14
N ILE A 40 8.52 11.26 -8.83
CA ILE A 40 8.39 12.52 -9.58
C ILE A 40 8.54 13.73 -8.65
N ALA A 41 7.93 13.70 -7.47
CA ALA A 41 8.02 14.77 -6.49
C ALA A 41 9.44 14.94 -5.90
N ALA A 42 10.23 13.87 -5.86
CA ALA A 42 11.60 13.89 -5.33
C ALA A 42 12.65 14.36 -6.37
N ARG A 43 12.32 14.33 -7.67
CA ARG A 43 13.24 14.72 -8.76
C ARG A 43 13.85 16.13 -8.63
N PRO A 44 13.10 17.18 -8.24
CA PRO A 44 13.68 18.52 -8.05
C PRO A 44 14.81 18.55 -7.00
N SER A 45 14.84 17.59 -6.08
CA SER A 45 15.90 17.42 -5.08
C SER A 45 17.04 16.51 -5.55
N GLY A 46 17.09 16.14 -6.83
CA GLY A 46 18.11 15.27 -7.40
C GLY A 46 17.91 13.77 -7.12
N VAL A 47 16.74 13.38 -6.59
CA VAL A 47 16.42 11.98 -6.29
C VAL A 47 15.54 11.41 -7.40
N GLU A 48 16.10 10.51 -8.21
CA GLU A 48 15.34 9.86 -9.30
C GLU A 48 14.45 8.71 -8.81
N LYS A 49 14.92 7.97 -7.80
CA LYS A 49 14.21 6.87 -7.14
C LYS A 49 14.35 7.02 -5.64
N VAL A 50 13.23 7.15 -4.95
CA VAL A 50 13.25 7.19 -3.48
C VAL A 50 13.68 5.83 -2.89
N PRO A 51 14.42 5.81 -1.76
CA PRO A 51 14.84 4.60 -1.08
C PRO A 51 13.66 3.88 -0.40
N ASP A 52 13.84 2.60 -0.11
CA ASP A 52 12.82 1.73 0.51
C ASP A 52 12.20 2.30 1.79
N GLU A 53 12.95 3.06 2.59
CA GLU A 53 12.41 3.71 3.78
C GLU A 53 11.32 4.75 3.46
N GLN A 54 11.52 5.54 2.40
CA GLN A 54 10.51 6.47 1.90
C GLN A 54 9.33 5.73 1.27
N ILE A 55 9.57 4.59 0.63
CA ILE A 55 8.49 3.72 0.10
C ILE A 55 7.66 3.17 1.26
N ALA A 56 8.30 2.70 2.34
CA ALA A 56 7.60 2.23 3.53
C ALA A 56 6.78 3.36 4.19
N ALA A 57 7.32 4.58 4.24
CA ALA A 57 6.58 5.75 4.72
C ALA A 57 5.36 6.07 3.84
N MET A 58 5.52 6.00 2.51
CA MET A 58 4.41 6.13 1.55
C MET A 58 3.32 5.08 1.81
N LEU A 59 3.68 3.80 1.95
CA LEU A 59 2.73 2.71 2.23
C LEU A 59 1.98 2.94 3.55
N ARG A 60 2.68 3.36 4.63
CA ARG A 60 2.03 3.72 5.91
C ARG A 60 1.03 4.87 5.74
N GLY A 61 1.37 5.89 4.93
CA GLY A 61 0.45 6.97 4.59
C GLY A 61 -0.79 6.47 3.82
N MET A 62 -0.61 5.53 2.89
CA MET A 62 -1.72 4.90 2.17
C MET A 62 -2.64 4.09 3.08
N VAL A 63 -2.10 3.37 4.07
CA VAL A 63 -2.88 2.65 5.10
C VAL A 63 -3.68 3.64 5.93
N LYS A 64 -3.04 4.70 6.42
CA LYS A 64 -3.70 5.72 7.25
C LYS A 64 -4.90 6.35 6.53
N SER A 65 -4.71 6.80 5.28
CA SER A 65 -5.79 7.40 4.48
C SER A 65 -6.97 6.46 4.28
N ARG A 66 -6.73 5.15 4.09
CA ARG A 66 -7.80 4.15 3.94
C ARG A 66 -8.53 3.88 5.25
N ARG A 67 -7.82 3.84 6.38
CA ARG A 67 -8.43 3.71 7.71
C ARG A 67 -9.35 4.91 8.00
N GLU A 68 -8.93 6.12 7.62
CA GLU A 68 -9.75 7.33 7.71
C GLU A 68 -11.00 7.23 6.81
N SER A 69 -10.86 6.80 5.56
CA SER A 69 -12.00 6.54 4.66
C SER A 69 -12.96 5.48 5.20
N ALA A 70 -12.43 4.36 5.71
CA ALA A 70 -13.22 3.27 6.27
C ALA A 70 -14.08 3.75 7.46
N GLU A 71 -13.52 4.59 8.33
CA GLU A 71 -14.26 5.16 9.45
C GLU A 71 -15.41 6.08 8.96
N LEU A 72 -15.15 6.93 7.96
CA LEU A 72 -16.19 7.77 7.37
C LEU A 72 -17.31 6.93 6.71
N TYR A 73 -16.96 5.85 6.00
CA TYR A 73 -17.95 4.95 5.41
C TYR A 73 -18.74 4.18 6.45
N ARG A 74 -18.11 3.78 7.56
CA ARG A 74 -18.77 3.14 8.71
C ARG A 74 -19.80 4.07 9.33
N GLN A 75 -19.46 5.33 9.56
CA GLN A 75 -20.38 6.35 10.06
C GLN A 75 -21.55 6.59 9.08
N GLY A 76 -21.30 6.48 7.78
CA GLY A 76 -22.31 6.57 6.73
C GLY A 76 -23.13 5.29 6.48
N GLY A 77 -22.92 4.21 7.24
CA GLY A 77 -23.62 2.94 7.05
C GLY A 77 -23.28 2.21 5.74
N ARG A 78 -22.12 2.50 5.14
CA ARG A 78 -21.66 1.94 3.85
C ARG A 78 -20.69 0.78 4.05
N GLN A 79 -21.18 -0.33 4.59
CA GLN A 79 -20.35 -1.50 4.91
C GLN A 79 -19.61 -2.07 3.69
N ASP A 80 -20.22 -2.00 2.50
CA ASP A 80 -19.60 -2.40 1.23
C ASP A 80 -18.28 -1.65 0.95
N LEU A 81 -18.23 -0.37 1.31
CA LEU A 81 -17.04 0.45 1.15
C LEU A 81 -16.04 0.24 2.28
N VAL A 82 -16.50 -0.04 3.51
CA VAL A 82 -15.63 -0.42 4.63
C VAL A 82 -14.85 -1.69 4.29
N ASP A 83 -15.54 -2.74 3.84
CA ASP A 83 -14.93 -4.03 3.50
C ASP A 83 -13.90 -3.88 2.38
N LYS A 84 -14.17 -2.99 1.43
CA LYS A 84 -13.24 -2.64 0.36
C LYS A 84 -11.97 -1.97 0.89
N GLU A 85 -12.11 -0.93 1.72
CA GLU A 85 -10.95 -0.24 2.31
C GLU A 85 -10.10 -1.19 3.16
N GLU A 86 -10.74 -2.05 3.96
CA GLU A 86 -10.05 -3.06 4.76
C GLU A 86 -9.32 -4.11 3.91
N ALA A 87 -9.91 -4.53 2.79
CA ALA A 87 -9.24 -5.42 1.85
C ALA A 87 -8.00 -4.76 1.23
N GLU A 88 -8.08 -3.48 0.86
CA GLU A 88 -6.93 -2.74 0.34
C GLU A 88 -5.84 -2.54 1.40
N ILE A 89 -6.22 -2.25 2.65
CA ILE A 89 -5.28 -2.14 3.78
C ILE A 89 -4.46 -3.42 3.93
N ARG A 90 -5.12 -4.59 3.96
CA ARG A 90 -4.44 -5.89 4.10
C ARG A 90 -3.40 -6.14 3.00
N VAL A 91 -3.71 -5.75 1.76
CA VAL A 91 -2.77 -5.86 0.64
C VAL A 91 -1.58 -4.92 0.84
N ILE A 92 -1.79 -3.67 1.25
CA ILE A 92 -0.72 -2.70 1.46
C ILE A 92 0.19 -3.12 2.62
N GLU A 93 -0.39 -3.57 3.74
CA GLU A 93 0.34 -4.04 4.91
C GLU A 93 1.21 -5.27 4.61
N SER A 94 0.83 -6.11 3.64
CA SER A 94 1.65 -7.27 3.23
C SER A 94 3.01 -6.90 2.63
N PHE A 95 3.19 -5.64 2.22
CA PHE A 95 4.47 -5.12 1.73
C PHE A 95 5.32 -4.45 2.80
N LEU A 96 4.70 -4.06 3.92
CA LEU A 96 5.43 -3.57 5.06
C LEU A 96 6.07 -4.76 5.80
N PRO A 97 7.24 -4.59 6.42
CA PRO A 97 7.69 -5.57 7.40
C PRO A 97 6.56 -5.73 8.43
N GLN A 98 6.24 -6.97 8.81
CA GLN A 98 5.29 -7.21 9.89
C GLN A 98 5.76 -6.35 11.06
N GLN A 99 5.02 -5.27 11.36
CA GLN A 99 5.15 -4.63 12.64
C GLN A 99 4.77 -5.76 13.59
N MET A 100 5.76 -6.30 14.31
CA MET A 100 5.46 -7.06 15.51
C MET A 100 4.44 -6.21 16.26
N ASP A 101 3.32 -6.82 16.62
CA ASP A 101 2.22 -6.20 17.36
C ASP A 101 2.74 -5.47 18.60
N GLU A 102 3.19 -4.21 18.46
CA GLU A 102 3.33 -3.26 19.55
C GLU A 102 1.97 -2.66 19.93
N ALA A 103 0.87 -3.25 19.45
CA ALA A 103 -0.47 -3.07 20.01
C ALA A 103 -0.75 -4.01 21.19
N ALA A 104 0.22 -4.80 21.66
CA ALA A 104 0.18 -5.49 22.96
C ALA A 104 0.74 -4.63 24.13
N MET A 105 1.08 -3.36 23.91
CA MET A 105 1.50 -2.46 24.97
C MET A 105 0.85 -1.08 24.81
N GLN A 106 -0.42 -0.95 25.24
CA GLN A 106 -0.87 -0.14 26.39
C GLN A 106 -2.38 -0.29 26.59
#